data_AF-A0A519ZMM6-F1
#
_entry.id   AF-A0A519ZMM6-F1
#
_cell.length_a   1.000
_cell.length_b   1.000
_cell.length_c   1.000
_cell.angle_alpha   90.00
_cell.angle_beta   90.00
_cell.angle_gamma   90.00
#
_symmetry.space_group_name_H-M   'P 1'
#
loop_
_entity.id
_entity.type
_entity.pdbx_description
1 polymer ?
#
loop_
_entity_poly.entity_id
_entity_poly.type
_entity_poly.pdbx_seq_one_letter_code
_entity_poly.pdbx_strand_id
1 'polypeptide(L)'
;MKRGLRLGLIASCNGTLNALKSSGNRLWMVIVLMMFSGGMFGQVQWGNTGASTAWYTAGNWSPSTGSSAWTTTNIAQFANTGSATQAVINMGTANLSIGAIEITSARTRALTIGNSSSTGGNLTLNGTTVNSSSNVIIRNNSSQLSTIQNNGGGTGLLNVVLANSTENIINIDGTGGVTISSIISGTSRNLTKAGSGSGVLTLSGVNTYTGTTKVTSGELRLNPSGNNSLSGAFNFNGGTLATTGITTSRTLTFGSIDLSENSTLALGSNVHTITYTTAGTFTSGKTLTITGWTGTAGATGSAGKVFVGSTATALTATQLANISFSGYTGTATMLSTGEIVPSAGYTVTFDSNGGTGTMANQSASSATNLTINTFTRTNYNFSGWNTAANGSETAYANSASYPFTANATLYAQWRGNVSYDANGGTGTVTDATNYVPAQSVTTASGAGFTRSGYAFIGWNTLANGLGASYTASQVSAFNFAGNTTLYAVWNPVGSHTAIFEANGGTGTMANQVESSAAAL
;
A
#
# COMPACT_ATOMS: atom_id res chain seq x y z
N MET A 1 -3.28 59.64 -9.41
CA MET A 1 -1.93 59.05 -9.51
C MET A 1 -2.08 57.54 -9.54
N LYS A 2 -1.77 56.92 -10.69
CA LYS A 2 -1.38 55.53 -10.98
C LYS A 2 -1.89 54.31 -10.14
N ARG A 3 -2.35 53.30 -10.93
CA ARG A 3 -2.26 51.83 -10.78
C ARG A 3 -3.32 51.14 -9.89
N GLY A 4 -3.89 49.99 -10.25
CA GLY A 4 -3.71 49.12 -11.42
C GLY A 4 -4.73 47.97 -11.39
N LEU A 5 -5.20 47.55 -12.57
CA LEU A 5 -6.03 46.36 -12.75
C LEU A 5 -5.25 45.10 -12.37
N ARG A 6 -5.84 44.24 -11.53
CA ARG A 6 -5.52 42.81 -11.43
C ARG A 6 -6.79 42.03 -11.76
N LEU A 7 -6.78 41.37 -12.92
CA LEU A 7 -7.76 40.35 -13.27
C LEU A 7 -7.35 39.05 -12.57
N GLY A 8 -8.08 38.65 -11.54
CA GLY A 8 -7.99 37.31 -10.94
C GLY A 8 -9.12 36.46 -11.50
N LEU A 9 -8.76 35.46 -12.32
CA LEU A 9 -9.68 34.45 -12.82
C LEU A 9 -9.71 33.29 -11.81
N ILE A 10 -10.77 33.17 -11.02
CA ILE A 10 -11.15 31.94 -10.31
C ILE A 10 -12.65 31.74 -10.47
N ALA A 11 -12.98 30.55 -10.97
CA ALA A 11 -14.33 30.06 -11.20
C ALA A 11 -15.12 29.84 -9.90
N SER A 12 -16.42 30.09 -9.95
CA SER A 12 -17.39 29.39 -9.12
C SER A 12 -18.74 29.36 -9.83
N CYS A 13 -19.27 28.14 -9.90
CA CYS A 13 -20.52 27.75 -10.54
C CYS A 13 -21.76 28.19 -9.73
N ASN A 14 -22.92 28.03 -10.37
CA ASN A 14 -24.30 28.12 -9.85
C ASN A 14 -24.90 29.52 -9.64
N GLY A 15 -25.62 29.98 -10.67
CA GLY A 15 -26.59 31.08 -10.60
C GLY A 15 -27.97 30.60 -11.04
N THR A 16 -28.88 30.56 -10.07
CA THR A 16 -30.32 30.31 -10.12
C THR A 16 -31.07 31.14 -11.17
N LEU A 17 -32.09 30.52 -11.78
CA LEU A 17 -33.05 31.14 -12.68
C LEU A 17 -33.93 32.14 -11.89
N ASN A 18 -33.65 33.44 -12.00
CA ASN A 18 -34.52 34.47 -11.45
C ASN A 18 -35.54 34.94 -12.50
N ALA A 19 -36.81 34.79 -12.15
CA ALA A 19 -37.96 35.28 -12.86
C ALA A 19 -37.99 36.82 -12.90
N LEU A 20 -38.35 37.39 -14.05
CA LEU A 20 -38.74 38.79 -14.18
C LEU A 20 -40.21 38.84 -14.62
N LYS A 21 -41.07 39.34 -13.72
CA LYS A 21 -42.45 39.71 -13.97
C LYS A 21 -42.54 41.04 -14.72
N SER A 22 -43.39 41.03 -15.74
CA SER A 22 -44.09 42.11 -16.44
C SER A 22 -43.83 43.58 -16.09
N SER A 23 -43.48 44.36 -17.12
CA SER A 23 -44.24 45.55 -17.51
C SER A 23 -44.03 45.78 -19.02
N GLY A 24 -45.12 46.15 -19.71
CA GLY A 24 -45.27 46.00 -21.15
C GLY A 24 -44.32 46.86 -22.00
N ASN A 25 -43.68 46.22 -22.98
CA ASN A 25 -43.75 46.61 -24.38
C ASN A 25 -43.05 45.54 -25.24
N ARG A 26 -43.60 45.33 -26.44
CA ARG A 26 -43.25 44.28 -27.41
C ARG A 26 -41.73 44.06 -27.55
N LEU A 27 -41.25 42.90 -27.12
CA LEU A 27 -39.89 42.44 -27.37
C LEU A 27 -39.92 41.29 -28.37
N TRP A 28 -39.29 41.49 -29.52
CA TRP A 28 -39.00 40.43 -30.48
C TRP A 28 -38.20 39.34 -29.76
N MET A 29 -38.76 38.14 -29.68
CA MET A 29 -38.07 36.98 -29.11
C MET A 29 -37.03 36.50 -30.12
N VAL A 30 -35.82 37.05 -30.03
CA VAL A 30 -34.64 36.38 -30.59
C VAL A 30 -34.42 35.15 -29.71
N ILE A 31 -34.89 33.99 -30.17
CA ILE A 31 -34.44 32.71 -29.65
C ILE A 31 -32.95 32.62 -29.99
N VAL A 32 -32.09 33.03 -29.05
CA VAL A 32 -30.72 32.54 -29.03
C VAL A 32 -30.83 31.09 -28.57
N LEU A 33 -31.04 30.21 -29.54
CA LEU A 33 -30.75 28.80 -29.38
C LEU A 33 -29.26 28.73 -29.06
N MET A 34 -28.92 28.60 -27.77
CA MET A 34 -27.59 28.16 -27.37
C MET A 34 -27.44 26.71 -27.83
N MET A 35 -27.20 26.53 -29.12
CA MET A 35 -26.50 25.36 -29.60
C MET A 35 -25.13 25.41 -28.93
N PHE A 36 -24.89 24.52 -27.97
CA PHE A 36 -23.54 23.99 -27.80
C PHE A 36 -23.19 23.22 -29.06
N SER A 37 -22.96 23.92 -30.18
CA SER A 37 -22.23 23.39 -31.32
C SER A 37 -20.74 23.53 -31.00
N GLY A 38 -20.26 22.64 -30.12
CA GLY A 38 -18.89 22.19 -30.27
C GLY A 38 -18.78 21.63 -31.69
N GLY A 39 -18.00 22.30 -32.54
CA GLY A 39 -18.02 22.15 -34.00
C GLY A 39 -18.17 20.70 -34.47
N MET A 40 -19.21 20.45 -35.25
CA MET A 40 -19.38 19.22 -36.03
C MET A 40 -18.28 19.15 -37.10
N PHE A 41 -17.24 18.37 -36.85
CA PHE A 41 -16.35 17.91 -37.91
C PHE A 41 -16.22 16.38 -37.79
N GLY A 42 -16.79 15.66 -38.76
CA GLY A 42 -16.42 14.27 -39.05
C GLY A 42 -17.19 13.13 -38.37
N GLN A 43 -18.16 13.37 -37.47
CA GLN A 43 -18.94 12.27 -36.88
C GLN A 43 -19.90 11.64 -37.89
N VAL A 44 -19.87 10.31 -37.99
CA VAL A 44 -20.74 9.50 -38.83
C VAL A 44 -21.39 8.45 -37.93
N GLN A 45 -22.69 8.56 -37.71
CA GLN A 45 -23.42 7.73 -36.75
C GLN A 45 -23.98 6.47 -37.39
N TRP A 46 -23.84 5.34 -36.72
CA TRP A 46 -24.45 4.06 -37.08
C TRP A 46 -25.96 4.10 -36.82
N GLY A 47 -26.74 4.17 -37.88
CA GLY A 47 -28.20 4.24 -37.85
C GLY A 47 -28.91 2.88 -37.87
N ASN A 48 -28.19 1.77 -38.09
CA ASN A 48 -28.83 0.46 -38.22
C ASN A 48 -29.30 -0.12 -36.87
N THR A 49 -30.49 -0.71 -36.86
CA THR A 49 -31.14 -1.36 -35.71
C THR A 49 -31.22 -2.89 -35.82
N GLY A 50 -30.91 -3.48 -36.98
CA GLY A 50 -30.93 -4.93 -37.24
C GLY A 50 -29.69 -5.67 -36.70
N ALA A 51 -29.78 -7.00 -36.55
CA ALA A 51 -28.86 -7.81 -35.73
C ALA A 51 -27.37 -7.85 -36.19
N SER A 52 -27.12 -7.95 -37.50
CA SER A 52 -25.76 -7.95 -38.09
C SER A 52 -25.80 -7.36 -39.50
N THR A 53 -24.94 -6.37 -39.78
CA THR A 53 -24.82 -5.80 -41.13
C THR A 53 -23.38 -5.38 -41.44
N ALA A 54 -23.07 -5.30 -42.73
CA ALA A 54 -21.77 -4.84 -43.19
C ALA A 54 -21.61 -3.32 -43.02
N TRP A 55 -20.39 -2.90 -42.68
CA TRP A 55 -20.02 -1.51 -42.43
C TRP A 55 -20.26 -0.62 -43.65
N TYR A 56 -20.02 -1.14 -44.87
CA TYR A 56 -20.19 -0.39 -46.12
C TYR A 56 -21.57 -0.53 -46.77
N THR A 57 -22.56 -1.10 -46.07
CA THR A 57 -23.93 -1.13 -46.60
C THR A 57 -24.50 0.30 -46.59
N ALA A 58 -24.99 0.75 -47.75
CA ALA A 58 -25.63 2.05 -47.89
C ALA A 58 -26.78 2.21 -46.87
N GLY A 59 -26.87 3.38 -46.24
CA GLY A 59 -27.90 3.68 -45.25
C GLY A 59 -27.60 3.21 -43.81
N ASN A 60 -26.55 2.42 -43.56
CA ASN A 60 -26.16 2.06 -42.19
C ASN A 60 -25.51 3.24 -41.43
N TRP A 61 -25.02 4.24 -42.14
CA TRP A 61 -24.33 5.41 -41.60
C TRP A 61 -25.10 6.69 -41.90
N SER A 62 -25.13 7.63 -40.96
CA SER A 62 -25.74 8.95 -41.09
C SER A 62 -24.76 10.05 -40.67
N PRO A 63 -24.45 11.03 -41.53
CA PRO A 63 -24.85 11.10 -42.93
C PRO A 63 -24.30 9.90 -43.73
N SER A 64 -24.99 9.50 -44.80
CA SER A 64 -24.55 8.37 -45.63
C SER A 64 -23.16 8.65 -46.20
N THR A 65 -22.20 7.83 -45.83
CA THR A 65 -20.90 7.78 -46.50
C THR A 65 -21.02 6.73 -47.60
N GLY A 66 -20.67 7.07 -48.85
CA GLY A 66 -20.47 6.06 -49.89
C GLY A 66 -19.42 5.04 -49.43
N SER A 67 -19.33 3.87 -50.09
CA SER A 67 -18.39 2.79 -49.74
C SER A 67 -16.90 3.18 -49.75
N SER A 68 -16.57 4.43 -50.08
CA SER A 68 -15.22 5.02 -50.12
C SER A 68 -15.12 6.41 -49.44
N ALA A 69 -16.18 6.92 -48.81
CA ALA A 69 -16.22 8.31 -48.32
C ALA A 69 -15.68 8.51 -46.89
N TRP A 70 -14.96 7.53 -46.34
CA TRP A 70 -14.30 7.64 -45.04
C TRP A 70 -12.99 8.40 -45.16
N THR A 71 -12.80 9.39 -44.29
CA THR A 71 -11.58 10.18 -44.18
C THR A 71 -10.84 9.85 -42.88
N THR A 72 -9.56 10.22 -42.83
CA THR A 72 -8.70 10.06 -41.64
C THR A 72 -9.17 10.88 -40.42
N THR A 73 -10.17 11.75 -40.55
CA THR A 73 -10.74 12.53 -39.44
C THR A 73 -12.13 12.04 -39.03
N ASN A 74 -12.74 11.13 -39.80
CA ASN A 74 -14.09 10.66 -39.49
C ASN A 74 -14.13 9.84 -38.19
N ILE A 75 -15.22 10.00 -37.44
CA ILE A 75 -15.53 9.24 -36.23
C ILE A 75 -16.68 8.30 -36.55
N ALA A 76 -16.42 6.99 -36.54
CA ALA A 76 -17.44 5.97 -36.64
C ALA A 76 -18.15 5.81 -35.30
N GLN A 77 -19.33 6.41 -35.16
CA GLN A 77 -20.05 6.50 -33.90
C GLN A 77 -21.17 5.45 -33.80
N PHE A 78 -21.15 4.63 -32.76
CA PHE A 78 -22.14 3.59 -32.45
C PHE A 78 -22.99 4.01 -31.26
N ALA A 79 -24.18 4.57 -31.55
CA ALA A 79 -25.13 5.06 -30.55
C ALA A 79 -26.46 4.29 -30.52
N ASN A 80 -26.58 3.20 -31.28
CA ASN A 80 -27.88 2.55 -31.49
C ASN A 80 -28.40 1.82 -30.25
N THR A 81 -29.71 1.96 -29.99
CA THR A 81 -30.45 1.27 -28.93
C THR A 81 -31.11 -0.04 -29.42
N GLY A 82 -30.96 -0.35 -30.70
CA GLY A 82 -31.56 -1.51 -31.37
C GLY A 82 -30.84 -2.84 -31.13
N SER A 83 -31.21 -3.85 -31.93
CA SER A 83 -30.72 -5.22 -31.78
C SER A 83 -29.31 -5.48 -32.34
N ALA A 84 -28.67 -4.50 -32.99
CA ALA A 84 -27.39 -4.73 -33.68
C ALA A 84 -26.26 -5.07 -32.71
N THR A 85 -25.61 -6.20 -32.96
CA THR A 85 -24.45 -6.68 -32.17
C THR A 85 -23.16 -6.74 -32.96
N GLN A 86 -23.25 -6.63 -34.29
CA GLN A 86 -22.10 -6.74 -35.17
C GLN A 86 -22.10 -5.62 -36.22
N ALA A 87 -20.93 -5.01 -36.43
CA ALA A 87 -20.65 -4.05 -37.49
C ALA A 87 -19.42 -4.53 -38.26
N VAL A 88 -19.65 -5.36 -39.27
CA VAL A 88 -18.61 -6.18 -39.89
C VAL A 88 -18.01 -5.46 -41.10
N ILE A 89 -16.69 -5.35 -41.18
CA ILE A 89 -16.04 -4.59 -42.25
C ILE A 89 -15.68 -5.56 -43.37
N ASN A 90 -16.19 -5.32 -44.59
CA ASN A 90 -15.75 -6.07 -45.76
C ASN A 90 -14.39 -5.52 -46.20
N MET A 91 -13.30 -6.19 -45.81
CA MET A 91 -11.93 -5.84 -46.22
C MET A 91 -11.62 -6.16 -47.69
N GLY A 92 -12.62 -6.30 -48.57
CA GLY A 92 -12.44 -6.53 -50.01
C GLY A 92 -11.65 -5.43 -50.75
N THR A 93 -11.56 -4.22 -50.17
CA THR A 93 -10.71 -3.10 -50.65
C THR A 93 -9.34 -3.03 -49.96
N ALA A 94 -8.97 -4.05 -49.19
CA ALA A 94 -7.76 -4.24 -48.38
C ALA A 94 -7.55 -3.27 -47.20
N ASN A 95 -8.04 -2.02 -47.22
CA ASN A 95 -7.76 -1.07 -46.13
C ASN A 95 -8.92 -0.10 -45.87
N LEU A 96 -9.18 0.19 -44.59
CA LEU A 96 -10.04 1.27 -44.10
C LEU A 96 -9.21 2.22 -43.23
N SER A 97 -9.30 3.52 -43.48
CA SER A 97 -8.61 4.55 -42.70
C SER A 97 -9.61 5.56 -42.16
N ILE A 98 -9.68 5.70 -40.83
CA ILE A 98 -10.61 6.60 -40.12
C ILE A 98 -9.91 7.34 -38.97
N GLY A 99 -10.55 8.37 -38.43
CA GLY A 99 -10.06 9.08 -37.25
C GLY A 99 -10.21 8.27 -35.98
N ALA A 100 -11.44 7.89 -35.66
CA ALA A 100 -11.74 7.14 -34.44
C ALA A 100 -12.99 6.26 -34.55
N ILE A 101 -13.13 5.35 -33.58
CA ILE A 101 -14.39 4.64 -33.29
C ILE A 101 -14.92 5.16 -31.96
N GLU A 102 -16.20 5.52 -31.90
CA GLU A 102 -16.86 5.92 -30.65
C GLU A 102 -18.06 5.02 -30.37
N ILE A 103 -18.09 4.41 -29.18
CA ILE A 103 -19.26 3.73 -28.64
C ILE A 103 -19.87 4.66 -27.60
N THR A 104 -21.06 5.19 -27.88
CA THR A 104 -21.69 6.19 -27.00
C THR A 104 -22.42 5.53 -25.84
N SER A 105 -22.74 6.32 -24.81
CA SER A 105 -23.51 5.87 -23.65
C SER A 105 -24.92 5.38 -23.99
N ALA A 106 -25.45 5.73 -25.18
CA ALA A 106 -26.77 5.27 -25.62
C ALA A 106 -26.79 3.80 -26.05
N ARG A 107 -25.62 3.17 -26.26
CA ARG A 107 -25.55 1.79 -26.72
C ARG A 107 -26.02 0.81 -25.63
N THR A 108 -26.96 -0.06 -25.96
CA THR A 108 -27.62 -0.99 -25.03
C THR A 108 -27.17 -2.45 -25.14
N ARG A 109 -26.36 -2.79 -26.15
CA ARG A 109 -25.84 -4.15 -26.38
C ARG A 109 -24.34 -4.15 -26.66
N ALA A 110 -23.67 -5.28 -26.44
CA ALA A 110 -22.29 -5.46 -26.86
C ALA A 110 -22.11 -5.23 -28.38
N LEU A 111 -20.93 -4.75 -28.79
CA LEU A 111 -20.55 -4.55 -30.19
C LEU A 111 -19.39 -5.47 -30.53
N THR A 112 -19.46 -6.11 -31.70
CA THR A 112 -18.32 -6.76 -32.33
C THR A 112 -18.05 -6.10 -33.68
N ILE A 113 -16.80 -5.73 -33.90
CA ILE A 113 -16.27 -5.22 -35.16
C ILE A 113 -15.23 -6.24 -35.62
N GLY A 114 -15.35 -6.71 -36.86
CA GLY A 114 -14.39 -7.65 -37.43
C GLY A 114 -14.53 -7.77 -38.93
N ASN A 115 -13.64 -8.53 -39.57
CA ASN A 115 -13.65 -8.70 -41.02
C ASN A 115 -14.74 -9.69 -41.47
N SER A 116 -15.56 -9.31 -42.45
CA SER A 116 -16.53 -10.21 -43.09
C SER A 116 -16.04 -10.82 -44.41
N SER A 117 -14.83 -10.48 -44.86
CA SER A 117 -14.21 -10.97 -46.09
C SER A 117 -13.26 -12.14 -45.83
N SER A 118 -12.96 -12.93 -46.88
CA SER A 118 -11.82 -13.86 -46.90
C SER A 118 -10.49 -13.14 -47.14
N THR A 119 -10.51 -11.94 -47.72
CA THR A 119 -9.34 -11.08 -47.91
C THR A 119 -8.99 -10.38 -46.60
N GLY A 120 -7.73 -10.48 -46.18
CA GLY A 120 -7.22 -9.74 -45.02
C GLY A 120 -7.01 -8.25 -45.33
N GLY A 121 -7.00 -7.42 -44.29
CA GLY A 121 -6.82 -5.98 -44.46
C GLY A 121 -6.51 -5.21 -43.19
N ASN A 122 -6.28 -3.91 -43.33
CA ASN A 122 -5.95 -3.02 -42.23
C ASN A 122 -7.09 -2.05 -41.91
N LEU A 123 -7.43 -1.95 -40.62
CA LEU A 123 -8.16 -0.82 -40.05
C LEU A 123 -7.14 0.16 -39.45
N THR A 124 -6.88 1.25 -40.16
CA THR A 124 -5.99 2.33 -39.74
C THR A 124 -6.75 3.37 -38.93
N LEU A 125 -6.29 3.61 -37.69
CA LEU A 125 -6.86 4.61 -36.79
C LEU A 125 -5.88 5.78 -36.64
N ASN A 126 -6.28 6.94 -37.14
CA ASN A 126 -5.41 8.13 -37.24
C ASN A 126 -5.40 8.99 -35.98
N GLY A 127 -6.37 8.77 -35.09
CA GLY A 127 -6.57 9.61 -33.92
C GLY A 127 -7.23 10.93 -34.32
N THR A 128 -8.30 11.29 -33.61
CA THR A 128 -8.94 12.60 -33.76
C THR A 128 -9.43 13.10 -32.41
N THR A 129 -9.97 14.31 -32.36
CA THR A 129 -10.58 14.81 -31.13
C THR A 129 -11.96 14.20 -30.96
N VAL A 130 -12.16 13.43 -29.89
CA VAL A 130 -13.46 12.85 -29.51
C VAL A 130 -13.79 13.34 -28.10
N ASN A 131 -14.94 13.99 -27.93
CA ASN A 131 -15.39 14.55 -26.65
C ASN A 131 -14.29 15.39 -25.94
N SER A 132 -13.73 16.35 -26.68
CA SER A 132 -12.65 17.25 -26.24
C SER A 132 -11.30 16.58 -25.92
N SER A 133 -11.18 15.26 -26.06
CA SER A 133 -9.92 14.54 -25.91
C SER A 133 -9.27 14.35 -27.28
N SER A 134 -8.09 14.93 -27.48
CA SER A 134 -7.31 14.79 -28.72
C SER A 134 -6.73 13.38 -28.87
N ASN A 135 -6.38 13.01 -30.11
CA ASN A 135 -5.67 11.77 -30.44
C ASN A 135 -6.39 10.47 -30.03
N VAL A 136 -7.72 10.53 -29.85
CA VAL A 136 -8.53 9.35 -29.54
C VAL A 136 -8.69 8.51 -30.80
N ILE A 137 -8.36 7.23 -30.70
CA ILE A 137 -8.58 6.22 -31.76
C ILE A 137 -9.81 5.36 -31.46
N ILE A 138 -10.10 5.10 -30.19
CA ILE A 138 -11.28 4.35 -29.74
C ILE A 138 -11.80 5.01 -28.47
N ARG A 139 -13.10 5.27 -28.40
CA ARG A 139 -13.79 5.68 -27.18
C ARG A 139 -14.91 4.71 -26.85
N ASN A 140 -14.99 4.22 -25.62
CA ASN A 140 -16.19 3.52 -25.12
C ASN A 140 -16.74 4.23 -23.88
N ASN A 141 -17.88 4.91 -24.04
CA ASN A 141 -18.64 5.57 -22.99
C ASN A 141 -19.90 4.78 -22.59
N SER A 142 -20.04 3.54 -23.04
CA SER A 142 -21.19 2.68 -22.75
C SER A 142 -20.93 1.71 -21.59
N SER A 143 -22.00 1.09 -21.10
CA SER A 143 -21.92 -0.06 -20.19
C SER A 143 -21.67 -1.38 -20.91
N GLN A 144 -21.46 -1.35 -22.22
CA GLN A 144 -21.43 -2.53 -23.08
C GLN A 144 -20.04 -2.80 -23.63
N LEU A 145 -19.67 -4.08 -23.69
CA LEU A 145 -18.40 -4.49 -24.25
C LEU A 145 -18.33 -4.20 -25.75
N SER A 146 -17.24 -3.57 -26.17
CA SER A 146 -16.87 -3.46 -27.57
C SER A 146 -15.70 -4.39 -27.88
N THR A 147 -15.82 -5.21 -28.92
CA THR A 147 -14.79 -6.16 -29.34
C THR A 147 -14.35 -5.85 -30.76
N ILE A 148 -13.05 -5.72 -30.99
CA ILE A 148 -12.42 -5.69 -32.31
C ILE A 148 -11.66 -7.00 -32.49
N GLN A 149 -11.98 -7.74 -33.54
CA GLN A 149 -11.41 -9.06 -33.77
C GLN A 149 -11.17 -9.34 -35.25
N ASN A 150 -10.32 -10.34 -35.52
CA ASN A 150 -10.01 -10.74 -36.89
C ASN A 150 -11.27 -11.07 -37.71
N ASN A 151 -12.16 -11.90 -37.16
CA ASN A 151 -13.29 -12.46 -37.88
C ASN A 151 -14.63 -11.86 -37.38
N GLY A 152 -15.35 -11.14 -38.26
CA GLY A 152 -16.74 -10.70 -38.08
C GLY A 152 -17.73 -11.48 -38.96
N GLY A 153 -17.33 -12.62 -39.49
CA GLY A 153 -18.07 -13.49 -40.40
C GLY A 153 -17.21 -14.10 -41.52
N GLY A 154 -16.00 -13.58 -41.78
CA GLY A 154 -15.06 -14.04 -42.81
C GLY A 154 -13.72 -14.56 -42.27
N THR A 155 -12.91 -15.20 -43.12
CA THR A 155 -11.64 -15.83 -42.70
C THR A 155 -10.42 -14.93 -42.77
N GLY A 156 -10.52 -13.74 -43.38
CA GLY A 156 -9.41 -12.81 -43.53
C GLY A 156 -9.04 -12.11 -42.22
N LEU A 157 -7.75 -11.86 -42.00
CA LEU A 157 -7.28 -11.13 -40.80
C LEU A 157 -7.65 -9.64 -40.87
N LEU A 158 -8.01 -9.07 -39.72
CA LEU A 158 -8.16 -7.62 -39.54
C LEU A 158 -7.00 -7.14 -38.67
N ASN A 159 -6.05 -6.42 -39.24
CA ASN A 159 -5.03 -5.74 -38.44
C ASN A 159 -5.54 -4.37 -38.01
N VAL A 160 -5.20 -3.95 -36.78
CA VAL A 160 -5.40 -2.58 -36.33
C VAL A 160 -4.06 -1.84 -36.47
N VAL A 161 -4.05 -0.74 -37.22
CA VAL A 161 -2.84 0.04 -37.46
C VAL A 161 -2.95 1.38 -36.73
N LEU A 162 -2.00 1.64 -35.84
CA LEU A 162 -1.84 2.94 -35.19
C LEU A 162 -1.17 3.91 -36.18
N ALA A 163 -1.84 5.02 -36.51
CA ALA A 163 -1.27 6.00 -37.46
C ALA A 163 -0.78 7.28 -36.79
N ASN A 164 -1.36 7.70 -35.65
CA ASN A 164 -0.95 8.94 -34.99
C ASN A 164 0.50 8.83 -34.46
N SER A 165 1.37 9.76 -34.85
CA SER A 165 2.78 9.78 -34.44
C SER A 165 3.01 10.25 -33.02
N THR A 166 2.07 10.99 -32.45
CA THR A 166 2.22 11.61 -31.14
C THR A 166 1.69 10.68 -30.06
N GLU A 167 0.43 10.28 -30.19
CA GLU A 167 -0.25 9.43 -29.21
C GLU A 167 -1.45 8.74 -29.87
N ASN A 168 -1.77 7.51 -29.46
CA ASN A 168 -2.99 6.83 -29.90
C ASN A 168 -3.78 6.45 -28.65
N ILE A 169 -4.87 7.16 -28.36
CA ILE A 169 -5.61 7.01 -27.11
C ILE A 169 -6.81 6.08 -27.29
N ILE A 170 -6.86 5.00 -26.50
CA ILE A 170 -8.07 4.23 -26.25
C ILE A 170 -8.69 4.72 -24.94
N ASN A 171 -9.78 5.46 -25.05
CA ASN A 171 -10.45 6.12 -23.94
C ASN A 171 -11.68 5.33 -23.48
N ILE A 172 -11.68 4.83 -22.24
CA ILE A 172 -12.82 4.07 -21.68
C ILE A 172 -13.43 4.88 -20.53
N ASP A 173 -14.55 5.53 -20.83
CA ASP A 173 -15.30 6.36 -19.88
C ASP A 173 -16.45 5.58 -19.21
N GLY A 174 -16.91 4.51 -19.85
CA GLY A 174 -17.99 3.65 -19.34
C GLY A 174 -17.51 2.38 -18.63
N THR A 175 -18.46 1.51 -18.27
CA THR A 175 -18.18 0.22 -17.59
C THR A 175 -17.96 -0.94 -18.57
N GLY A 176 -18.32 -0.77 -19.85
CA GLY A 176 -18.35 -1.86 -20.83
C GLY A 176 -17.00 -2.42 -21.28
N GLY A 177 -15.93 -1.61 -21.23
CA GLY A 177 -14.59 -2.04 -21.64
C GLY A 177 -14.41 -2.18 -23.16
N VAL A 178 -13.20 -2.52 -23.58
CA VAL A 178 -12.84 -2.78 -24.98
C VAL A 178 -11.95 -4.02 -25.04
N THR A 179 -12.25 -4.96 -25.94
CA THR A 179 -11.36 -6.10 -26.24
C THR A 179 -10.84 -6.00 -27.65
N ILE A 180 -9.54 -6.15 -27.85
CA ILE A 180 -8.91 -6.21 -29.17
C ILE A 180 -8.11 -7.51 -29.28
N SER A 181 -8.63 -8.45 -30.07
CA SER A 181 -7.95 -9.72 -30.37
C SER A 181 -7.18 -9.70 -31.69
N SER A 182 -7.46 -8.71 -32.53
CA SER A 182 -6.65 -8.35 -33.69
C SER A 182 -5.24 -7.91 -33.28
N ILE A 183 -4.27 -8.09 -34.18
CA ILE A 183 -2.91 -7.56 -34.01
C ILE A 183 -2.97 -6.03 -34.11
N ILE A 184 -2.44 -5.32 -33.10
CA ILE A 184 -2.17 -3.89 -33.16
C ILE A 184 -0.74 -3.68 -33.65
N SER A 185 -0.55 -2.86 -34.67
CA SER A 185 0.75 -2.58 -35.31
C SER A 185 1.03 -1.09 -35.45
N GLY A 186 2.30 -0.72 -35.60
CA GLY A 186 2.73 0.66 -35.82
C GLY A 186 4.15 0.96 -35.34
N THR A 187 5.01 1.41 -36.25
CA THR A 187 6.41 1.73 -35.93
C THR A 187 6.53 3.05 -35.17
N SER A 188 7.11 3.01 -33.97
CA SER A 188 7.29 4.17 -33.09
C SER A 188 5.97 4.87 -32.79
N ARG A 189 4.89 4.10 -32.61
CA ARG A 189 3.54 4.60 -32.29
C ARG A 189 3.21 4.31 -30.84
N ASN A 190 2.96 5.35 -30.07
CA ASN A 190 2.56 5.23 -28.67
C ASN A 190 1.09 4.78 -28.57
N LEU A 191 0.80 3.97 -27.56
CA LEU A 191 -0.56 3.52 -27.24
C LEU A 191 -0.87 3.91 -25.79
N THR A 192 -1.91 4.69 -25.59
CA THR A 192 -2.37 5.10 -24.26
C THR A 192 -3.75 4.53 -23.94
N LYS A 193 -3.86 3.84 -22.80
CA LYS A 193 -5.13 3.55 -22.14
C LYS A 193 -5.50 4.71 -21.21
N ALA A 194 -6.65 5.33 -21.46
CA ALA A 194 -7.21 6.44 -20.68
C ALA A 194 -8.71 6.23 -20.35
N GLY A 195 -9.31 7.24 -19.73
CA GLY A 195 -10.75 7.33 -19.42
C GLY A 195 -11.08 7.05 -17.96
N SER A 196 -12.13 7.70 -17.46
CA SER A 196 -12.55 7.63 -16.05
C SER A 196 -13.38 6.40 -15.69
N GLY A 197 -13.74 5.59 -16.69
CA GLY A 197 -14.59 4.42 -16.52
C GLY A 197 -13.88 3.23 -15.89
N SER A 198 -14.66 2.32 -15.30
CA SER A 198 -14.16 1.05 -14.75
C SER A 198 -14.01 -0.05 -15.80
N GLY A 199 -14.40 0.20 -17.05
CA GLY A 199 -14.24 -0.77 -18.13
C GLY A 199 -12.77 -1.08 -18.42
N VAL A 200 -12.48 -2.35 -18.70
CA VAL A 200 -11.12 -2.84 -18.96
C VAL A 200 -10.80 -2.77 -20.45
N LEU A 201 -9.59 -2.33 -20.80
CA LEU A 201 -9.01 -2.58 -22.13
C LEU A 201 -8.28 -3.90 -22.11
N THR A 202 -8.74 -4.89 -22.87
CA THR A 202 -8.09 -6.20 -23.00
C THR A 202 -7.44 -6.33 -24.37
N LEU A 203 -6.14 -6.60 -24.41
CA LEU A 203 -5.40 -6.88 -25.63
C LEU A 203 -5.00 -8.36 -25.64
N SER A 204 -5.50 -9.12 -26.62
CA SER A 204 -5.22 -10.55 -26.76
C SER A 204 -4.50 -10.94 -28.06
N GLY A 205 -4.34 -9.99 -28.98
CA GLY A 205 -3.44 -10.15 -30.13
C GLY A 205 -1.97 -10.17 -29.70
N VAL A 206 -1.13 -10.82 -30.50
CA VAL A 206 0.34 -10.69 -30.40
C VAL A 206 0.73 -9.39 -31.11
N ASN A 207 0.70 -8.28 -30.38
CA ASN A 207 0.87 -6.95 -30.94
C ASN A 207 2.31 -6.66 -31.42
N THR A 208 2.49 -5.78 -32.39
CA THR A 208 3.78 -5.50 -33.04
C THR A 208 4.13 -4.02 -33.12
N TYR A 209 3.36 -3.15 -32.47
CA TYR A 209 3.71 -1.73 -32.36
C TYR A 209 4.95 -1.55 -31.46
N THR A 210 5.76 -0.52 -31.75
CA THR A 210 7.08 -0.36 -31.11
C THR A 210 7.23 0.91 -30.26
N GLY A 211 6.19 1.75 -30.17
CA GLY A 211 6.19 2.91 -29.28
C GLY A 211 5.80 2.57 -27.84
N THR A 212 5.81 3.58 -26.98
CA THR A 212 5.53 3.44 -25.55
C THR A 212 4.07 3.04 -25.32
N THR A 213 3.86 2.06 -24.44
CA THR A 213 2.53 1.75 -23.89
C THR A 213 2.35 2.48 -22.57
N LYS A 214 1.25 3.21 -22.42
CA LYS A 214 0.98 4.04 -21.24
C LYS A 214 -0.41 3.74 -20.68
N VAL A 215 -0.52 3.68 -19.36
CA VAL A 215 -1.83 3.55 -18.67
C VAL A 215 -2.01 4.73 -17.73
N THR A 216 -2.90 5.66 -18.09
CA THR A 216 -3.16 6.86 -17.29
C THR A 216 -4.27 6.64 -16.26
N SER A 217 -5.18 5.70 -16.53
CA SER A 217 -6.33 5.40 -15.67
C SER A 217 -7.00 4.07 -16.04
N GLY A 218 -7.67 3.47 -15.05
CA GLY A 218 -8.34 2.17 -15.21
C GLY A 218 -7.34 1.04 -15.46
N GLU A 219 -7.81 -0.02 -16.11
CA GLU A 219 -7.02 -1.24 -16.35
C GLU A 219 -6.75 -1.46 -17.84
N LEU A 220 -5.48 -1.73 -18.14
CA LEU A 220 -5.03 -2.41 -19.35
C LEU A 220 -4.67 -3.86 -18.98
N ARG A 221 -5.38 -4.81 -19.56
CA ARG A 221 -5.16 -6.25 -19.40
C ARG A 221 -4.49 -6.83 -20.64
N LEU A 222 -3.32 -7.41 -20.46
CA LEU A 222 -2.62 -8.14 -21.52
C LEU A 222 -2.86 -9.63 -21.35
N ASN A 223 -3.51 -10.23 -22.35
CA ASN A 223 -3.77 -11.66 -22.41
C ASN A 223 -3.46 -12.20 -23.82
N PRO A 224 -2.21 -12.06 -24.30
CA PRO A 224 -1.89 -12.42 -25.67
C PRO A 224 -1.98 -13.93 -25.89
N SER A 225 -2.42 -14.32 -27.07
CA SER A 225 -2.45 -15.73 -27.50
C SER A 225 -1.05 -16.35 -27.65
N GLY A 226 0.01 -15.54 -27.67
CA GLY A 226 1.41 -15.93 -27.84
C GLY A 226 2.35 -15.13 -26.93
N ASN A 227 3.64 -15.48 -26.91
CA ASN A 227 4.65 -14.57 -26.36
C ASN A 227 4.61 -13.25 -27.12
N ASN A 228 4.75 -12.13 -26.42
CA ASN A 228 4.65 -10.82 -27.05
C ASN A 228 5.79 -9.92 -26.62
N SER A 229 6.52 -9.40 -27.60
CA SER A 229 7.69 -8.54 -27.40
C SER A 229 7.42 -7.19 -28.05
N LEU A 230 7.27 -6.17 -27.22
CA LEU A 230 7.06 -4.78 -27.60
C LEU A 230 8.33 -4.02 -27.24
N SER A 231 9.05 -3.49 -28.22
CA SER A 231 10.34 -2.82 -27.95
C SER A 231 10.20 -1.48 -27.23
N GLY A 232 8.99 -0.90 -27.22
CA GLY A 232 8.70 0.35 -26.53
C GLY A 232 8.66 0.19 -25.02
N ALA A 233 8.81 1.31 -24.32
CA ALA A 233 8.67 1.35 -22.87
C ALA A 233 7.24 0.99 -22.43
N PHE A 234 7.11 0.48 -21.21
CA PHE A 234 5.84 0.50 -20.50
C PHE A 234 5.89 1.60 -19.42
N ASN A 235 5.00 2.58 -19.52
CA ASN A 235 4.90 3.69 -18.58
C ASN A 235 3.68 3.54 -17.67
N PHE A 236 3.96 3.26 -16.41
CA PHE A 236 3.02 3.29 -15.31
C PHE A 236 2.67 4.75 -14.94
N ASN A 237 1.51 5.23 -15.40
CA ASN A 237 1.12 6.64 -15.35
C ASN A 237 -0.24 6.89 -14.65
N GLY A 238 -0.61 6.07 -13.66
CA GLY A 238 -1.80 6.29 -12.83
C GLY A 238 -2.83 5.16 -12.85
N GLY A 239 -2.64 4.15 -13.70
CA GLY A 239 -3.56 3.02 -13.84
C GLY A 239 -2.95 1.66 -13.49
N THR A 240 -3.63 0.61 -13.95
CA THR A 240 -3.24 -0.79 -13.71
C THR A 240 -2.83 -1.47 -15.01
N LEU A 241 -1.64 -2.07 -15.03
CA LEU A 241 -1.32 -3.15 -15.95
C LEU A 241 -1.72 -4.47 -15.30
N ALA A 242 -2.50 -5.30 -15.99
CA ALA A 242 -2.88 -6.61 -15.50
C ALA A 242 -2.50 -7.72 -16.48
N THR A 243 -2.15 -8.89 -15.92
CA THR A 243 -1.97 -10.15 -16.64
C THR A 243 -2.95 -11.22 -16.17
N THR A 244 -3.98 -10.80 -15.43
CA THR A 244 -5.10 -11.67 -15.04
C THR A 244 -5.75 -12.25 -16.30
N GLY A 245 -6.01 -13.57 -16.30
CA GLY A 245 -6.60 -14.27 -17.44
C GLY A 245 -5.60 -14.94 -18.41
N ILE A 246 -4.29 -14.73 -18.27
CA ILE A 246 -3.30 -15.58 -18.95
C ILE A 246 -3.42 -17.00 -18.39
N THR A 247 -3.78 -17.98 -19.22
CA THR A 247 -4.04 -19.38 -18.82
C THR A 247 -2.90 -20.35 -19.12
N THR A 248 -1.92 -19.93 -19.94
CA THR A 248 -0.77 -20.76 -20.34
C THR A 248 0.52 -19.97 -20.15
N SER A 249 1.67 -20.65 -20.12
CA SER A 249 2.94 -19.96 -19.94
C SER A 249 3.24 -18.99 -21.06
N ARG A 250 3.31 -17.70 -20.72
CA ARG A 250 3.56 -16.57 -21.63
C ARG A 250 4.71 -15.71 -21.10
N THR A 251 5.49 -15.17 -22.03
CA THR A 251 6.46 -14.10 -21.77
C THR A 251 6.01 -12.82 -22.47
N LEU A 252 5.88 -11.76 -21.69
CA LEU A 252 5.63 -10.39 -22.13
C LEU A 252 6.95 -9.62 -22.00
N THR A 253 7.45 -9.04 -23.08
CA THR A 253 8.70 -8.25 -23.07
C THR A 253 8.42 -6.81 -23.48
N PHE A 254 8.99 -5.88 -22.72
CA PHE A 254 8.96 -4.44 -22.95
C PHE A 254 10.37 -3.88 -23.00
N GLY A 255 10.54 -2.70 -23.63
CA GLY A 255 11.81 -1.98 -23.65
C GLY A 255 12.27 -1.60 -22.24
N SER A 256 11.68 -0.55 -21.67
CA SER A 256 11.96 -0.11 -20.30
C SER A 256 10.73 -0.14 -19.41
N ILE A 257 10.95 -0.16 -18.10
CA ILE A 257 9.93 0.11 -17.08
C ILE A 257 10.04 1.57 -16.63
N ASP A 258 9.01 2.37 -16.89
CA ASP A 258 8.89 3.75 -16.41
C ASP A 258 7.76 3.86 -15.37
N LEU A 259 7.96 4.67 -14.33
CA LEU A 259 6.96 4.99 -13.32
C LEU A 259 6.81 6.51 -13.21
N SER A 260 5.72 7.04 -13.73
CA SER A 260 5.44 8.47 -13.69
C SER A 260 4.47 8.87 -12.57
N GLU A 261 3.54 7.98 -12.21
CA GLU A 261 2.46 8.21 -11.24
C GLU A 261 2.17 6.92 -10.46
N ASN A 262 1.51 7.03 -9.31
CA ASN A 262 1.12 5.86 -8.52
C ASN A 262 0.31 4.89 -9.36
N SER A 263 0.77 3.64 -9.46
CA SER A 263 0.23 2.67 -10.41
C SER A 263 0.28 1.25 -9.85
N THR A 264 -0.43 0.34 -10.51
CA THR A 264 -0.50 -1.06 -10.11
C THR A 264 -0.04 -1.97 -11.23
N LEU A 265 0.74 -2.99 -10.89
CA LEU A 265 0.98 -4.17 -11.71
C LEU A 265 0.28 -5.37 -11.07
N ALA A 266 -0.83 -5.79 -11.65
CA ALA A 266 -1.67 -6.88 -11.16
C ALA A 266 -1.36 -8.19 -11.88
N LEU A 267 -0.61 -9.06 -11.21
CA LEU A 267 -0.17 -10.33 -11.76
C LEU A 267 -1.27 -11.40 -11.66
N GLY A 268 -1.44 -12.18 -12.72
CA GLY A 268 -2.27 -13.39 -12.70
C GLY A 268 -1.65 -14.54 -11.87
N SER A 269 -2.46 -15.52 -11.49
CA SER A 269 -2.03 -16.68 -10.69
C SER A 269 -1.27 -17.76 -11.48
N ASN A 270 -1.28 -17.70 -12.81
CA ASN A 270 -0.58 -18.66 -13.66
C ASN A 270 0.89 -18.29 -13.90
N VAL A 271 1.70 -19.26 -14.29
CA VAL A 271 3.13 -19.06 -14.59
C VAL A 271 3.28 -18.20 -15.85
N HIS A 272 3.45 -16.90 -15.67
CA HIS A 272 3.78 -15.95 -16.73
C HIS A 272 4.94 -15.07 -16.27
N THR A 273 5.59 -14.44 -17.24
CA THR A 273 6.75 -13.58 -17.00
C THR A 273 6.58 -12.27 -17.73
N ILE A 274 6.79 -11.18 -17.01
CA ILE A 274 6.96 -9.84 -17.58
C ILE A 274 8.43 -9.49 -17.50
N THR A 275 9.02 -9.07 -18.62
CA THR A 275 10.42 -8.67 -18.72
C THR A 275 10.50 -7.26 -19.25
N TYR A 276 11.25 -6.41 -18.56
CA TYR A 276 11.67 -5.11 -19.06
C TYR A 276 13.16 -5.20 -19.38
N THR A 277 13.57 -4.91 -20.61
CA THR A 277 14.98 -5.07 -20.99
C THR A 277 15.92 -4.14 -20.24
N THR A 278 15.45 -2.94 -19.87
CA THR A 278 16.21 -1.97 -19.09
C THR A 278 15.35 -1.29 -18.03
N ALA A 279 16.01 -0.68 -17.04
CA ALA A 279 15.34 0.29 -16.19
C ALA A 279 15.03 1.57 -16.98
N GLY A 280 13.89 2.16 -16.66
CA GLY A 280 13.48 3.47 -17.15
C GLY A 280 13.46 4.52 -16.04
N THR A 281 12.66 5.56 -16.20
CA THR A 281 12.57 6.70 -15.28
C THR A 281 11.54 6.45 -14.19
N PHE A 282 11.89 6.71 -12.93
CA PHE A 282 10.98 6.65 -11.79
C PHE A 282 10.84 8.04 -11.18
N THR A 283 9.62 8.58 -11.18
CA THR A 283 9.30 9.85 -10.53
C THR A 283 9.37 9.70 -9.01
N SER A 284 10.10 10.60 -8.35
CA SER A 284 10.25 10.61 -6.89
C SER A 284 8.89 10.69 -6.18
N GLY A 285 8.72 9.91 -5.12
CA GLY A 285 7.49 9.87 -4.31
C GLY A 285 6.32 9.11 -4.95
N LYS A 286 6.51 8.46 -6.09
CA LYS A 286 5.49 7.61 -6.72
C LYS A 286 5.74 6.14 -6.45
N THR A 287 4.68 5.37 -6.28
CA THR A 287 4.75 3.93 -5.96
C THR A 287 4.16 3.07 -7.07
N LEU A 288 4.92 2.06 -7.50
CA LEU A 288 4.41 0.91 -8.25
C LEU A 288 4.03 -0.18 -7.26
N THR A 289 2.74 -0.48 -7.17
CA THR A 289 2.25 -1.59 -6.33
C THR A 289 2.12 -2.85 -7.17
N ILE A 290 2.88 -3.88 -6.84
CA ILE A 290 2.78 -5.20 -7.46
C ILE A 290 1.83 -6.06 -6.62
N THR A 291 0.80 -6.60 -7.26
CA THR A 291 -0.17 -7.51 -6.63
C THR A 291 -0.17 -8.87 -7.35
N GLY A 292 -0.61 -9.92 -6.65
CA GLY A 292 -0.69 -11.26 -7.23
C GLY A 292 0.65 -11.99 -7.38
N TRP A 293 1.77 -11.38 -6.97
CA TRP A 293 3.05 -12.09 -6.86
C TRP A 293 2.94 -13.20 -5.82
N THR A 294 3.45 -14.39 -6.15
CA THR A 294 3.46 -15.55 -5.26
C THR A 294 4.86 -16.10 -5.15
N GLY A 295 5.28 -16.46 -3.94
CA GLY A 295 6.62 -16.98 -3.66
C GLY A 295 7.03 -16.73 -2.22
N THR A 296 8.28 -17.07 -1.92
CA THR A 296 8.91 -16.72 -0.64
C THR A 296 9.74 -15.45 -0.82
N ALA A 297 9.55 -14.46 0.03
CA ALA A 297 10.29 -13.20 -0.06
C ALA A 297 11.81 -13.43 -0.08
N GLY A 298 12.53 -12.66 -0.90
CA GLY A 298 13.96 -12.85 -1.19
C GLY A 298 14.30 -14.03 -2.10
N ALA A 299 13.32 -14.82 -2.54
CA ALA A 299 13.48 -15.92 -3.49
C ALA A 299 12.69 -15.67 -4.78
N THR A 300 12.99 -16.46 -5.82
CA THR A 300 12.26 -16.36 -7.09
C THR A 300 10.77 -16.64 -6.90
N GLY A 301 9.92 -15.92 -7.62
CA GLY A 301 8.49 -16.15 -7.61
C GLY A 301 8.14 -17.57 -8.10
N SER A 302 6.96 -18.06 -7.73
CA SER A 302 6.39 -19.30 -8.26
C SER A 302 5.46 -19.04 -9.45
N ALA A 303 4.75 -17.90 -9.44
CA ALA A 303 3.94 -17.42 -10.55
C ALA A 303 3.94 -15.88 -10.59
N GLY A 304 3.69 -15.32 -11.78
CA GLY A 304 3.74 -13.86 -11.99
C GLY A 304 5.11 -13.28 -11.72
N LYS A 305 6.11 -13.61 -12.55
CA LYS A 305 7.45 -13.08 -12.38
C LYS A 305 7.63 -11.75 -13.10
N VAL A 306 8.43 -10.87 -12.51
CA VAL A 306 8.76 -9.57 -13.11
C VAL A 306 10.27 -9.41 -13.12
N PHE A 307 10.84 -9.19 -14.31
CA PHE A 307 12.28 -9.01 -14.50
C PHE A 307 12.58 -7.63 -15.06
N VAL A 308 13.68 -7.04 -14.62
CA VAL A 308 14.25 -5.82 -15.18
C VAL A 308 15.73 -6.08 -15.47
N GLY A 309 16.11 -6.03 -16.74
CA GLY A 309 17.44 -6.45 -17.18
C GLY A 309 17.71 -7.92 -16.84
N SER A 310 18.99 -8.24 -16.63
CA SER A 310 19.48 -9.60 -16.36
C SER A 310 20.49 -9.67 -15.22
N THR A 311 20.56 -8.62 -14.39
CA THR A 311 21.55 -8.49 -13.29
C THR A 311 20.89 -7.90 -12.05
N ALA A 312 21.51 -8.08 -10.87
CA ALA A 312 21.03 -7.52 -9.60
C ALA A 312 21.12 -5.98 -9.50
N THR A 313 21.70 -5.31 -10.50
CA THR A 313 21.97 -3.87 -10.48
C THR A 313 21.19 -3.11 -11.56
N ALA A 314 20.21 -3.74 -12.20
CA ALA A 314 19.45 -3.10 -13.27
C ALA A 314 18.60 -1.93 -12.74
N LEU A 315 18.06 -2.03 -11.53
CA LEU A 315 17.41 -0.91 -10.82
C LEU A 315 18.31 -0.41 -9.68
N THR A 316 18.29 0.90 -9.46
CA THR A 316 18.94 1.56 -8.32
C THR A 316 18.14 1.35 -7.02
N ALA A 317 18.78 1.56 -5.87
CA ALA A 317 18.11 1.50 -4.57
C ALA A 317 16.92 2.48 -4.46
N THR A 318 17.04 3.67 -5.05
CA THR A 318 15.94 4.64 -5.10
C THR A 318 14.77 4.15 -5.94
N GLN A 319 15.03 3.52 -7.10
CA GLN A 319 13.96 2.94 -7.91
C GLN A 319 13.29 1.74 -7.21
N LEU A 320 14.05 0.89 -6.54
CA LEU A 320 13.51 -0.24 -5.77
C LEU A 320 12.63 0.23 -4.59
N ALA A 321 12.95 1.37 -3.96
CA ALA A 321 12.13 1.96 -2.90
C ALA A 321 10.75 2.46 -3.40
N ASN A 322 10.61 2.71 -4.71
CA ASN A 322 9.33 3.05 -5.32
C ASN A 322 8.48 1.81 -5.67
N ILE A 323 8.95 0.58 -5.41
CA ILE A 323 8.22 -0.66 -5.72
C ILE A 323 7.79 -1.31 -4.41
N SER A 324 6.50 -1.60 -4.29
CA SER A 324 5.93 -2.34 -3.16
C SER A 324 5.23 -3.60 -3.64
N PHE A 325 5.21 -4.63 -2.80
CA PHE A 325 4.46 -5.86 -3.05
C PHE A 325 3.31 -5.97 -2.04
N SER A 326 2.09 -6.15 -2.53
CA SER A 326 0.92 -6.31 -1.65
C SER A 326 1.04 -7.57 -0.80
N GLY A 327 0.81 -7.43 0.52
CA GLY A 327 0.98 -8.50 1.51
C GLY A 327 2.40 -8.62 2.08
N TYR A 328 3.35 -7.78 1.65
CA TYR A 328 4.72 -7.76 2.14
C TYR A 328 5.04 -6.39 2.74
N THR A 329 5.77 -6.37 3.85
CA THR A 329 6.13 -5.14 4.59
C THR A 329 7.47 -4.54 4.14
N GLY A 330 8.06 -5.06 3.06
CA GLY A 330 9.40 -4.70 2.60
C GLY A 330 9.43 -3.93 1.31
N THR A 331 10.53 -3.19 1.13
CA THR A 331 10.93 -2.68 -0.17
C THR A 331 11.19 -3.84 -1.12
N ALA A 332 11.04 -3.60 -2.42
CA ALA A 332 11.50 -4.55 -3.42
C ALA A 332 13.02 -4.73 -3.32
N THR A 333 13.49 -5.94 -3.61
CA THR A 333 14.89 -6.25 -3.88
C THR A 333 15.03 -6.92 -5.24
N MET A 334 16.25 -6.98 -5.76
CA MET A 334 16.55 -7.57 -7.06
C MET A 334 17.45 -8.79 -6.89
N LEU A 335 17.08 -9.91 -7.53
CA LEU A 335 17.89 -11.12 -7.58
C LEU A 335 18.99 -11.00 -8.64
N SER A 336 19.99 -11.88 -8.58
CA SER A 336 21.06 -11.95 -9.61
C SER A 336 20.55 -12.20 -11.02
N THR A 337 19.34 -12.76 -11.14
CA THR A 337 18.65 -13.01 -12.40
C THR A 337 17.99 -11.75 -13.01
N GLY A 338 17.95 -10.64 -12.26
CA GLY A 338 17.17 -9.44 -12.62
C GLY A 338 15.71 -9.49 -12.20
N GLU A 339 15.26 -10.55 -11.52
CA GLU A 339 13.90 -10.63 -10.96
C GLU A 339 13.73 -9.63 -9.82
N ILE A 340 12.65 -8.85 -9.84
CA ILE A 340 12.23 -8.04 -8.69
C ILE A 340 11.31 -8.86 -7.80
N VAL A 341 11.62 -8.91 -6.51
CA VAL A 341 10.90 -9.71 -5.51
C VAL A 341 10.72 -8.90 -4.22
N PRO A 342 9.74 -9.22 -3.35
CA PRO A 342 9.69 -8.61 -2.03
C PRO A 342 10.95 -8.99 -1.24
N SER A 343 11.52 -8.05 -0.50
CA SER A 343 12.63 -8.34 0.41
C SER A 343 12.20 -9.35 1.48
N ALA A 344 13.06 -10.33 1.77
CA ALA A 344 12.88 -11.27 2.88
C ALA A 344 12.84 -10.56 4.25
N GLY A 345 13.31 -9.32 4.30
CA GLY A 345 13.54 -8.60 5.54
C GLY A 345 14.58 -9.29 6.40
N TYR A 346 14.50 -9.00 7.69
CA TYR A 346 15.34 -9.56 8.73
C TYR A 346 14.48 -10.07 9.87
N THR A 347 15.02 -11.05 10.58
CA THR A 347 14.35 -11.71 11.70
C THR A 347 15.00 -11.33 13.02
N VAL A 348 14.17 -10.89 13.95
CA VAL A 348 14.50 -10.78 15.37
C VAL A 348 14.01 -12.03 16.09
N THR A 349 14.94 -12.69 16.78
CA THR A 349 14.65 -13.77 17.73
C THR A 349 14.62 -13.19 19.13
N PHE A 350 13.57 -13.49 19.90
CA PHE A 350 13.45 -13.05 21.29
C PHE A 350 13.93 -14.14 22.23
N ASP A 351 14.92 -13.81 23.06
CA ASP A 351 15.48 -14.69 24.08
C ASP A 351 14.97 -14.25 25.46
N SER A 352 14.41 -15.19 26.24
CA SER A 352 13.87 -14.93 27.58
C SER A 352 14.96 -14.58 28.59
N ASN A 353 16.23 -14.84 28.28
CA ASN A 353 17.42 -14.50 29.06
C ASN A 353 17.29 -14.89 30.54
N GLY A 354 17.01 -16.17 30.77
CA GLY A 354 16.77 -16.74 32.10
C GLY A 354 15.33 -16.57 32.63
N GLY A 355 14.42 -16.03 31.82
CA GLY A 355 12.97 -16.07 32.05
C GLY A 355 12.32 -17.34 31.49
N THR A 356 11.00 -17.42 31.64
CA THR A 356 10.12 -18.50 31.17
C THR A 356 9.05 -17.97 30.21
N GLY A 357 8.45 -18.86 29.40
CA GLY A 357 7.43 -18.53 28.41
C GLY A 357 7.93 -18.72 26.97
N THR A 358 7.13 -18.30 25.99
CA THR A 358 7.46 -18.43 24.55
C THR A 358 7.02 -17.19 23.77
N MET A 359 7.88 -16.72 22.87
CA MET A 359 7.54 -15.69 21.88
C MET A 359 7.88 -16.20 20.48
N ALA A 360 7.03 -15.87 19.51
CA ALA A 360 7.35 -16.09 18.11
C ALA A 360 8.46 -15.13 17.66
N ASN A 361 9.34 -15.59 16.77
CA ASN A 361 10.26 -14.69 16.07
C ASN A 361 9.47 -13.65 15.28
N GLN A 362 9.99 -12.43 15.24
CA GLN A 362 9.38 -11.35 14.48
C GLN A 362 10.24 -11.05 13.27
N SER A 363 9.63 -10.93 12.09
CA SER A 363 10.34 -10.53 10.88
C SER A 363 9.74 -9.27 10.29
N ALA A 364 10.60 -8.36 9.87
CA ALA A 364 10.22 -7.19 9.10
C ALA A 364 11.43 -6.72 8.27
N SER A 365 11.18 -5.81 7.36
CA SER A 365 12.13 -5.33 6.34
C SER A 365 12.36 -3.82 6.44
N SER A 366 11.76 -3.19 7.45
CA SER A 366 11.85 -1.79 7.79
C SER A 366 11.49 -1.60 9.26
N ALA A 367 11.68 -0.39 9.76
CA ALA A 367 11.36 -0.03 11.14
C ALA A 367 9.91 -0.42 11.50
N THR A 368 9.77 -1.30 12.49
CA THR A 368 8.48 -1.86 12.94
C THR A 368 8.53 -1.98 14.46
N ASN A 369 7.41 -1.73 15.15
CA ASN A 369 7.34 -1.91 16.59
C ASN A 369 7.48 -3.39 16.96
N LEU A 370 8.30 -3.67 17.98
CA LEU A 370 8.47 -5.02 18.51
C LEU A 370 7.13 -5.54 19.07
N THR A 371 6.91 -6.85 18.97
CA THR A 371 5.78 -7.49 19.65
C THR A 371 5.91 -7.34 21.16
N ILE A 372 4.78 -7.14 21.84
CA ILE A 372 4.74 -7.01 23.31
C ILE A 372 5.35 -8.25 23.98
N ASN A 373 6.22 -8.02 24.97
CA ASN A 373 6.82 -9.11 25.74
C ASN A 373 5.74 -10.00 26.40
N THR A 374 5.91 -11.31 26.28
CA THR A 374 5.09 -12.31 26.99
C THR A 374 5.91 -13.21 27.92
N PHE A 375 7.24 -13.07 27.92
CA PHE A 375 8.07 -13.77 28.89
C PHE A 375 7.80 -13.25 30.30
N THR A 376 7.99 -14.12 31.27
CA THR A 376 7.97 -13.81 32.70
C THR A 376 9.25 -14.31 33.34
N ARG A 377 9.65 -13.73 34.48
CA ARG A 377 10.72 -14.29 35.30
C ARG A 377 10.31 -14.14 36.75
N THR A 378 10.18 -15.26 37.46
CA THR A 378 9.73 -15.30 38.86
C THR A 378 10.56 -14.34 39.70
N ASN A 379 9.88 -13.47 40.47
CA ASN A 379 10.47 -12.42 41.29
C ASN A 379 11.24 -11.33 40.53
N TYR A 380 11.05 -11.11 39.23
CA TYR A 380 11.66 -9.99 38.52
C TYR A 380 10.64 -9.21 37.67
N ASN A 381 10.97 -7.97 37.36
CA ASN A 381 10.21 -7.12 36.43
C ASN A 381 10.93 -7.06 35.08
N PHE A 382 10.17 -7.14 33.98
CA PHE A 382 10.71 -6.92 32.64
C PHE A 382 11.04 -5.44 32.44
N SER A 383 12.29 -5.14 32.08
CA SER A 383 12.81 -3.77 31.90
C SER A 383 12.97 -3.37 30.45
N GLY A 384 12.81 -4.28 29.49
CA GLY A 384 13.05 -4.06 28.06
C GLY A 384 13.93 -5.12 27.43
N TRP A 385 14.36 -4.87 26.21
CA TRP A 385 15.22 -5.73 25.41
C TRP A 385 16.63 -5.14 25.28
N ASN A 386 17.63 -5.98 25.06
CA ASN A 386 18.99 -5.54 24.70
C ASN A 386 19.58 -6.44 23.60
N THR A 387 20.50 -5.91 22.78
CA THR A 387 21.20 -6.70 21.75
C THR A 387 22.28 -7.63 22.32
N ALA A 388 22.70 -7.42 23.57
CA ALA A 388 23.56 -8.33 24.31
C ALA A 388 22.86 -8.90 25.56
N ALA A 389 23.10 -10.19 25.84
CA ALA A 389 22.47 -10.89 26.97
C ALA A 389 22.76 -10.24 28.34
N ASN A 390 23.97 -9.70 28.51
CA ASN A 390 24.40 -8.99 29.71
C ASN A 390 23.87 -7.54 29.82
N GLY A 391 23.13 -7.06 28.81
CA GLY A 391 22.58 -5.70 28.79
C GLY A 391 23.58 -4.58 28.43
N SER A 392 24.81 -4.91 27.97
CA SER A 392 25.86 -3.89 27.74
C SER A 392 25.74 -3.13 26.42
N GLU A 393 24.85 -3.54 25.52
CA GLU A 393 24.68 -2.93 24.20
C GLU A 393 23.38 -2.12 24.11
N THR A 394 22.78 -2.04 22.92
CA THR A 394 21.66 -1.15 22.64
C THR A 394 20.39 -1.68 23.28
N ALA A 395 19.76 -0.83 24.10
CA ALA A 395 18.51 -1.14 24.78
C ALA A 395 17.29 -0.68 23.97
N TYR A 396 16.22 -1.48 24.02
CA TYR A 396 14.92 -1.16 23.41
C TYR A 396 13.82 -1.34 24.46
N ALA A 397 12.92 -0.38 24.57
CA ALA A 397 11.75 -0.50 25.44
C ALA A 397 10.77 -1.56 24.92
N ASN A 398 9.82 -2.00 25.75
CA ASN A 398 8.74 -2.87 25.30
C ASN A 398 7.94 -2.18 24.19
N SER A 399 7.62 -2.91 23.12
CA SER A 399 6.93 -2.39 21.93
C SER A 399 7.63 -1.22 21.22
N ALA A 400 8.93 -0.98 21.48
CA ALA A 400 9.70 0.05 20.80
C ALA A 400 9.82 -0.24 19.29
N SER A 401 9.96 0.81 18.49
CA SER A 401 10.33 0.68 17.07
C SER A 401 11.74 0.08 16.95
N TYR A 402 11.85 -1.02 16.21
CA TYR A 402 13.10 -1.69 15.91
C TYR A 402 13.38 -1.62 14.40
N PRO A 403 14.60 -1.31 13.96
CA PRO A 403 14.86 -0.94 12.57
C PRO A 403 14.83 -2.10 11.57
N PHE A 404 15.04 -3.34 12.00
CA PHE A 404 15.17 -4.53 11.14
C PHE A 404 16.17 -4.31 9.99
N THR A 405 17.44 -4.13 10.33
CA THR A 405 18.55 -3.95 9.37
C THR A 405 19.47 -5.15 9.28
N ALA A 406 19.33 -6.10 10.19
CA ALA A 406 20.06 -7.37 10.24
C ALA A 406 19.26 -8.38 11.06
N ASN A 407 19.52 -9.67 10.86
CA ASN A 407 19.03 -10.70 11.78
C ASN A 407 19.69 -10.49 13.15
N ALA A 408 18.92 -10.56 14.22
CA ALA A 408 19.42 -10.29 15.57
C ALA A 408 18.68 -11.12 16.62
N THR A 409 19.33 -11.28 17.76
CA THR A 409 18.69 -11.79 18.98
C THR A 409 18.53 -10.64 19.96
N LEU A 410 17.31 -10.44 20.45
CA LEU A 410 17.01 -9.49 21.52
C LEU A 410 16.79 -10.25 22.83
N TYR A 411 17.57 -9.90 23.84
CA TYR A 411 17.57 -10.55 25.15
C TYR A 411 16.73 -9.75 26.14
N ALA A 412 15.75 -10.41 26.76
CA ALA A 412 14.95 -9.80 27.81
C ALA A 412 15.85 -9.35 28.96
N GLN A 413 15.65 -8.12 29.42
CA GLN A 413 16.36 -7.57 30.56
C GLN A 413 15.44 -7.55 31.76
N TRP A 414 15.92 -8.15 32.86
CA TRP A 414 15.15 -8.36 34.08
C TRP A 414 15.74 -7.53 35.21
N ARG A 415 14.89 -6.78 35.90
CA ARG A 415 15.29 -5.95 37.04
C ARG A 415 14.51 -6.28 38.29
N GLY A 416 15.21 -6.29 39.42
CA GLY A 416 14.62 -6.46 40.75
C GLY A 416 14.30 -5.12 41.40
N ASN A 417 13.33 -5.13 42.31
CA ASN A 417 13.00 -4.01 43.20
C ASN A 417 13.26 -4.40 44.66
N VAL A 418 13.67 -3.45 45.48
CA VAL A 418 13.74 -3.59 46.93
C VAL A 418 12.63 -2.76 47.55
N SER A 419 11.65 -3.43 48.15
CA SER A 419 10.59 -2.78 48.92
C SER A 419 10.92 -2.76 50.41
N TYR A 420 10.42 -1.75 51.11
CA TYR A 420 10.67 -1.57 52.54
C TYR A 420 9.37 -1.68 53.34
N ASP A 421 9.37 -2.59 54.32
CA ASP A 421 8.24 -2.83 55.21
C ASP A 421 8.56 -2.31 56.62
N ALA A 422 7.64 -1.55 57.22
CA ALA A 422 7.80 -0.95 58.55
C ALA A 422 7.82 -1.98 59.69
N ASN A 423 7.41 -3.22 59.44
CA ASN A 423 7.47 -4.38 60.33
C ASN A 423 6.95 -4.09 61.76
N GLY A 424 5.68 -3.69 61.83
CA GLY A 424 5.02 -3.27 63.07
C GLY A 424 5.22 -1.80 63.44
N GLY A 425 5.97 -1.03 62.65
CA GLY A 425 5.99 0.43 62.67
C GLY A 425 4.94 1.06 61.75
N THR A 426 4.96 2.39 61.65
CA THR A 426 4.12 3.20 60.75
C THR A 426 4.99 4.16 59.91
N GLY A 427 4.41 4.74 58.85
CA GLY A 427 5.10 5.64 57.93
C GLY A 427 5.38 5.00 56.57
N THR A 428 6.21 5.65 55.74
CA THR A 428 6.59 5.16 54.39
C THR A 428 8.05 5.46 54.09
N VAL A 429 8.70 4.56 53.36
CA VAL A 429 10.04 4.75 52.80
C VAL A 429 9.96 4.48 51.29
N THR A 430 10.71 5.24 50.50
CA THR A 430 10.72 5.05 49.04
C THR A 430 11.41 3.74 48.68
N ASP A 431 10.69 2.90 47.93
CA ASP A 431 11.24 1.67 47.37
C ASP A 431 12.39 1.96 46.41
N ALA A 432 13.33 1.05 46.42
CA ALA A 432 14.49 1.05 45.55
C ALA A 432 14.10 0.23 44.30
N THR A 433 14.16 0.80 43.09
CA THR A 433 13.66 0.12 41.88
C THR A 433 14.73 -0.06 40.82
N ASN A 434 14.51 -1.03 39.91
CA ASN A 434 15.27 -1.21 38.68
C ASN A 434 16.75 -1.62 38.85
N TYR A 435 17.07 -2.57 39.73
CA TYR A 435 18.46 -3.08 39.85
C TYR A 435 18.74 -4.24 38.91
N VAL A 436 19.94 -4.23 38.33
CA VAL A 436 20.48 -5.38 37.59
C VAL A 436 20.89 -6.45 38.60
N PRO A 437 20.68 -7.75 38.34
CA PRO A 437 21.21 -8.82 39.18
C PRO A 437 22.70 -8.61 39.48
N ALA A 438 23.12 -8.86 40.72
CA ALA A 438 24.48 -8.69 41.22
C ALA A 438 25.05 -7.24 41.21
N GLN A 439 24.22 -6.21 41.00
CA GLN A 439 24.61 -4.81 41.19
C GLN A 439 24.45 -4.38 42.66
N SER A 440 25.35 -3.53 43.18
CA SER A 440 25.24 -2.96 44.52
C SER A 440 23.99 -2.08 44.67
N VAL A 441 23.22 -2.32 45.74
CA VAL A 441 22.04 -1.53 46.12
C VAL A 441 22.29 -0.91 47.49
N THR A 442 22.02 0.39 47.62
CA THR A 442 22.07 1.07 48.92
C THR A 442 20.74 0.90 49.65
N THR A 443 20.78 0.39 50.88
CA THR A 443 19.57 0.29 51.71
C THR A 443 19.08 1.67 52.16
N ALA A 444 17.77 1.86 52.29
CA ALA A 444 17.21 3.12 52.77
C ALA A 444 17.63 3.41 54.23
N SER A 445 17.61 4.68 54.63
CA SER A 445 17.99 5.10 55.99
C SER A 445 16.92 4.79 57.05
N GLY A 446 15.70 4.43 56.65
CA GLY A 446 14.57 4.20 57.55
C GLY A 446 13.92 5.47 58.09
N ALA A 447 14.40 6.67 57.70
CA ALA A 447 13.96 7.96 58.25
C ALA A 447 12.47 8.29 58.08
N GLY A 448 11.75 7.56 57.22
CA GLY A 448 10.31 7.70 57.01
C GLY A 448 9.45 6.74 57.84
N PHE A 449 10.06 5.85 58.64
CA PHE A 449 9.35 4.94 59.54
C PHE A 449 9.50 5.34 61.00
N THR A 450 8.45 5.10 61.78
CA THR A 450 8.43 5.30 63.24
C THR A 450 7.75 4.12 63.94
N ARG A 451 8.18 3.82 65.16
CA ARG A 451 7.52 2.83 66.02
C ARG A 451 7.62 3.28 67.48
N SER A 452 6.47 3.56 68.11
CA SER A 452 6.44 4.10 69.48
C SER A 452 7.16 3.19 70.46
N GLY A 453 8.10 3.74 71.24
CA GLY A 453 8.90 2.98 72.21
C GLY A 453 10.09 2.22 71.60
N TYR A 454 10.37 2.36 70.31
CA TYR A 454 11.49 1.69 69.64
C TYR A 454 12.31 2.64 68.75
N ALA A 455 13.61 2.37 68.64
CA ALA A 455 14.51 2.98 67.66
C ALA A 455 14.72 2.04 66.47
N PHE A 456 14.71 2.59 65.25
CA PHE A 456 15.10 1.86 64.04
C PHE A 456 16.60 1.56 64.06
N ILE A 457 16.99 0.30 63.85
CA ILE A 457 18.41 -0.12 63.90
C ILE A 457 18.91 -0.76 62.60
N GLY A 458 18.02 -1.01 61.63
CA GLY A 458 18.39 -1.57 60.34
C GLY A 458 17.26 -2.35 59.68
N TRP A 459 17.61 -3.18 58.72
CA TRP A 459 16.71 -3.99 57.91
C TRP A 459 17.01 -5.48 58.08
N ASN A 460 15.99 -6.33 57.89
CA ASN A 460 16.15 -7.78 57.82
C ASN A 460 15.39 -8.35 56.63
N THR A 461 15.92 -9.41 56.01
CA THR A 461 15.22 -10.13 54.91
C THR A 461 13.96 -10.89 55.35
N LEU A 462 13.78 -11.13 56.64
CA LEU A 462 12.61 -11.80 57.22
C LEU A 462 11.98 -10.93 58.30
N ALA A 463 10.65 -10.88 58.33
CA ALA A 463 9.89 -10.09 59.31
C ALA A 463 10.20 -10.47 60.78
N ASN A 464 10.52 -11.75 61.03
CA ASN A 464 10.87 -12.26 62.36
C ASN A 464 12.30 -11.93 62.81
N GLY A 465 13.10 -11.23 61.98
CA GLY A 465 14.47 -10.85 62.29
C GLY A 465 15.50 -11.98 62.20
N LEU A 466 15.10 -13.19 61.79
CA LEU A 466 15.99 -14.36 61.67
C LEU A 466 16.71 -14.44 60.31
N GLY A 467 16.42 -13.52 59.40
CA GLY A 467 17.07 -13.44 58.10
C GLY A 467 18.40 -12.67 58.15
N ALA A 468 18.95 -12.35 56.98
CA ALA A 468 20.12 -11.49 56.87
C ALA A 468 19.80 -10.06 57.31
N SER A 469 20.68 -9.47 58.13
CA SER A 469 20.56 -8.11 58.66
C SER A 469 21.41 -7.12 57.87
N TYR A 470 20.88 -5.92 57.65
CA TYR A 470 21.56 -4.82 56.97
C TYR A 470 21.44 -3.54 57.77
N THR A 471 22.52 -2.76 57.87
CA THR A 471 22.45 -1.46 58.53
C THR A 471 21.75 -0.44 57.64
N ALA A 472 21.28 0.66 58.24
CA ALA A 472 20.78 1.80 57.50
C ALA A 472 21.86 2.34 56.54
N SER A 473 21.48 2.68 55.31
CA SER A 473 22.40 3.26 54.31
C SER A 473 23.61 2.40 53.97
N GLN A 474 23.52 1.08 54.16
CA GLN A 474 24.58 0.15 53.79
C GLN A 474 24.72 0.09 52.27
N VAL A 475 25.93 0.37 51.77
CA VAL A 475 26.30 0.26 50.35
C VAL A 475 27.19 -0.97 50.19
N SER A 476 26.60 -2.15 50.02
CA SER A 476 27.38 -3.32 49.61
C SER A 476 26.79 -3.96 48.36
N ALA A 477 27.64 -4.72 47.65
CA ALA A 477 27.24 -5.54 46.51
C ALA A 477 26.32 -6.67 46.99
N PHE A 478 25.04 -6.36 47.17
CA PHE A 478 24.04 -7.35 47.55
C PHE A 478 23.52 -8.04 46.30
N ASN A 479 23.63 -9.37 46.28
CA ASN A 479 23.01 -10.17 45.23
C ASN A 479 21.57 -10.53 45.62
N PHE A 480 20.67 -9.55 45.62
CA PHE A 480 19.25 -9.85 45.74
C PHE A 480 18.79 -10.61 44.49
N ALA A 481 18.26 -11.82 44.68
CA ALA A 481 17.70 -12.62 43.61
C ALA A 481 16.31 -12.07 43.22
N GLY A 482 16.28 -10.85 42.68
CA GLY A 482 15.08 -10.18 42.21
C GLY A 482 14.41 -9.31 43.26
N ASN A 483 13.10 -9.21 43.15
CA ASN A 483 12.22 -8.45 44.02
C ASN A 483 12.36 -8.96 45.46
N THR A 484 12.73 -8.06 46.35
CA THR A 484 13.03 -8.37 47.75
C THR A 484 12.33 -7.38 48.66
N THR A 485 11.68 -7.86 49.71
CA THR A 485 11.17 -7.02 50.79
C THR A 485 12.17 -7.02 51.95
N LEU A 486 12.52 -5.83 52.42
CA LEU A 486 13.31 -5.63 53.63
C LEU A 486 12.42 -5.11 54.76
N TYR A 487 12.47 -5.79 55.90
CA TYR A 487 11.66 -5.52 57.08
C TYR A 487 12.44 -4.70 58.09
N ALA A 488 11.86 -3.62 58.59
CA ALA A 488 12.49 -2.78 59.60
C ALA A 488 12.77 -3.58 60.88
N VAL A 489 13.96 -3.35 61.46
CA VAL A 489 14.38 -3.93 62.73
C VAL A 489 14.39 -2.81 63.76
N TRP A 490 13.78 -3.11 64.91
CA TRP A 490 13.46 -2.14 65.95
C TRP A 490 14.09 -2.57 67.28
N ASN A 491 14.74 -1.65 67.98
CA ASN A 491 15.27 -1.85 69.33
C ASN A 491 14.48 -1.02 70.35
N PRO A 492 13.95 -1.60 71.44
CA PRO A 492 13.25 -0.83 72.46
C PRO A 492 14.11 0.30 73.03
N VAL A 493 13.53 1.50 73.17
CA VAL A 493 14.19 2.64 73.81
C VAL A 493 13.70 2.79 75.24
N GLY A 494 14.58 2.47 76.20
CA GLY A 494 14.40 2.70 77.64
C GLY A 494 13.76 1.56 78.42
N SER A 495 14.55 0.86 79.25
CA SER A 495 14.03 0.15 80.42
C SER A 495 13.93 1.13 81.59
N HIS A 496 12.75 1.30 82.18
CA HIS A 496 12.63 2.04 83.43
C HIS A 496 12.65 1.03 84.58
N THR A 497 13.55 1.22 85.54
CA THR A 497 13.57 0.41 86.76
C THR A 497 12.78 1.15 87.83
N ALA A 498 11.63 0.61 88.24
CA ALA A 498 10.92 1.10 89.41
C ALA A 498 11.61 0.56 90.67
N ILE A 499 12.25 1.46 91.41
CA ILE A 499 12.85 1.16 92.72
C ILE A 499 11.78 1.45 93.77
N PHE A 500 11.37 0.43 94.52
CA PHE A 500 10.40 0.57 95.60
C PHE A 500 11.13 0.77 96.92
N GLU A 501 11.05 1.99 97.46
CA GLU A 501 11.56 2.28 98.80
C GLU A 501 10.45 2.09 99.84
N ALA A 502 10.72 1.25 100.84
CA ALA A 502 9.72 0.83 101.83
C ALA A 502 9.29 1.93 102.83
N ASN A 503 9.86 3.14 102.74
CA ASN A 503 9.55 4.31 103.60
C ASN A 503 9.36 3.95 105.09
N GLY A 504 10.25 3.11 105.64
CA GLY A 504 10.26 2.71 107.05
C GLY A 504 9.47 1.45 107.41
N GLY A 505 8.81 0.78 106.45
CA GLY A 505 8.19 -0.54 106.66
C GLY A 505 9.20 -1.71 106.64
N THR A 506 8.79 -2.90 107.12
CA THR A 506 9.62 -4.13 107.07
C THR A 506 9.12 -5.11 106.00
N GLY A 507 10.04 -5.59 105.15
CA GLY A 507 9.80 -6.48 103.99
C GLY A 507 10.63 -6.05 102.77
N THR A 508 11.03 -6.98 101.90
CA THR A 508 11.77 -6.70 100.65
C THR A 508 10.90 -6.95 99.43
N MET A 509 10.78 -5.96 98.54
CA MET A 509 10.20 -6.13 97.20
C MET A 509 11.32 -5.98 96.17
N ALA A 510 11.43 -6.93 95.24
CA ALA A 510 12.43 -6.82 94.17
C ALA A 510 12.07 -5.67 93.22
N ASN A 511 13.08 -4.95 92.72
CA ASN A 511 12.90 -3.91 91.70
C ASN A 511 12.11 -4.49 90.52
N GLN A 512 11.07 -3.77 90.10
CA GLN A 512 10.31 -4.14 88.91
C GLN A 512 10.98 -3.48 87.71
N VAL A 513 11.50 -4.30 86.79
CA VAL A 513 12.01 -3.82 85.51
C VAL A 513 10.86 -3.89 84.52
N GLU A 514 10.32 -2.73 84.15
CA GLU A 514 9.40 -2.65 83.02
C GLU A 514 10.13 -2.12 81.79
N SER A 515 10.09 -2.91 80.71
CA SER A 515 10.40 -2.40 79.39
C SER A 515 9.23 -1.54 78.93
N SER A 516 9.48 -0.34 78.40
CA SER A 516 8.47 0.54 77.79
C SER A 516 7.79 -0.02 76.53
N ALA A 517 7.99 -1.32 76.22
CA ALA A 517 7.21 -2.03 75.23
C ALA A 517 5.77 -2.19 75.75
N ALA A 518 4.97 -1.13 75.61
CA ALA A 518 3.53 -1.22 75.80
C ALA A 518 2.99 -2.29 74.85
N ALA A 519 2.49 -3.38 75.44
CA ALA A 519 1.64 -4.33 74.77
C ALA A 519 0.38 -3.60 74.28
N LEU A 520 0.09 -3.72 72.99
CA LEU A 520 -1.26 -3.81 72.41
C LEU A 520 -1.15 -4.41 71.01
#